data_AF-A0A8I1PDE4-F1
#
_entry.id   AF-A0A8I1PDE4-F1
#
_cell.length_a   1.000
_cell.length_b   1.000
_cell.length_c   1.000
_cell.angle_alpha   90.00
_cell.angle_beta   90.00
_cell.angle_gamma   90.00
#
_symmetry.space_group_name_H-M   'P 1'
#
loop_
_entity.id
_entity.type
_entity.pdbx_description
1 polymer ?
#
loop_
_entity_poly.entity_id
_entity_poly.type
_entity_poly.pdbx_seq_one_letter_code
_entity_poly.pdbx_strand_id
1 'polypeptide(L)'
;MSERTIVVDVETEPGAGDAPAAEGWRAAVAAAIDETVGEREIDADARYQIEVYFRLPERGDSPPGHLNDLVATTIDALGGAIGWCPRRGRPHADDARVDRLVAGKRTARGGETLGARVRVTEMPRGTGRPA
;
A
#
# COMPACT_ATOMS: atom_id res chain seq x y z
N MET A 1 -4.07 -20.74 -11.92
CA MET A 1 -3.24 -20.30 -10.79
C MET A 1 -4.13 -19.51 -9.86
N SER A 2 -4.16 -19.86 -8.57
CA SER A 2 -5.04 -19.21 -7.59
C SER A 2 -4.69 -17.73 -7.46
N GLU A 3 -5.71 -16.88 -7.44
CA GLU A 3 -5.61 -15.47 -7.07
C GLU A 3 -4.92 -15.36 -5.70
N ARG A 4 -3.74 -14.73 -5.66
CA ARG A 4 -2.98 -14.58 -4.42
C ARG A 4 -3.32 -13.25 -3.79
N THR A 5 -3.73 -13.28 -2.53
CA THR A 5 -4.08 -12.09 -1.76
C THR A 5 -3.20 -12.00 -0.53
N ILE A 6 -2.56 -10.84 -0.34
CA ILE A 6 -1.91 -10.42 0.90
C ILE A 6 -2.85 -9.41 1.58
N VAL A 7 -3.08 -9.58 2.88
CA VAL A 7 -3.84 -8.61 3.69
C VAL A 7 -3.02 -8.30 4.92
N VAL A 8 -2.75 -7.03 5.15
CA VAL A 8 -2.08 -6.53 6.34
C VAL A 8 -2.93 -5.46 7.01
N ASP A 9 -2.87 -5.40 8.33
CA ASP A 9 -3.40 -4.28 9.10
C ASP A 9 -2.22 -3.56 9.74
N VAL A 10 -1.97 -2.33 9.31
CA VAL A 10 -0.84 -1.53 9.77
C VAL A 10 -1.34 -0.63 10.89
N GLU A 11 -0.81 -0.82 12.09
CA GLU A 11 -1.25 -0.15 13.31
C GLU A 11 -0.28 0.96 13.74
N THR A 12 -0.21 2.02 12.95
CA THR A 12 0.51 3.25 13.29
C THR A 12 -0.18 4.44 12.63
N GLU A 13 0.14 5.67 13.05
CA GLU A 13 -0.46 6.87 12.46
C GLU A 13 -0.10 7.00 10.97
N PRO A 14 -1.09 7.08 10.05
CA PRO A 14 -0.80 7.25 8.63
C PRO A 14 -0.18 8.60 8.29
N GLY A 15 1.00 8.55 7.69
CA GLY A 15 1.73 9.72 7.18
C GLY A 15 1.64 9.86 5.66
N ALA A 16 1.78 11.08 5.15
CA ALA A 16 1.62 11.40 3.73
C ALA A 16 2.76 12.29 3.21
N GLY A 17 3.16 12.06 1.96
CA GLY A 17 4.15 12.87 1.24
C GLY A 17 5.51 12.86 1.92
N ASP A 18 6.08 14.04 2.11
CA ASP A 18 7.40 14.24 2.73
C ASP A 18 7.30 14.70 4.20
N ALA A 19 6.12 14.63 4.81
CA ALA A 19 5.96 14.93 6.22
C ALA A 19 6.78 13.93 7.07
N PRO A 20 7.30 14.33 8.26
CA PRO A 20 8.06 13.42 9.12
C PRO A 20 7.33 12.10 9.44
N ALA A 21 6.01 12.15 9.61
CA ALA A 21 5.18 10.96 9.85
C ALA A 21 5.19 9.96 8.67
N ALA A 22 5.46 10.43 7.44
CA ALA A 22 5.47 9.59 6.25
C ALA A 22 6.63 8.59 6.22
N GLU A 23 7.76 8.90 6.87
CA GLU A 23 8.86 7.93 6.99
C GLU A 23 8.48 6.76 7.90
N GLY A 24 7.95 7.06 9.09
CA GLY A 24 7.47 6.05 10.04
C GLY A 24 6.35 5.19 9.45
N TRP A 25 5.42 5.81 8.71
CA TRP A 25 4.36 5.09 8.00
C TRP A 25 4.92 4.10 6.97
N ARG A 26 5.84 4.53 6.10
CA ARG A 26 6.44 3.65 5.09
C ARG A 26 7.19 2.47 5.72
N ALA A 27 7.93 2.72 6.80
CA ALA A 27 8.65 1.68 7.51
C ALA A 27 7.69 0.64 8.12
N ALA A 28 6.57 1.08 8.72
CA ALA A 28 5.56 0.18 9.28
C ALA A 28 4.84 -0.64 8.21
N VAL A 29 4.50 -0.03 7.06
CA VAL A 29 3.91 -0.75 5.93
C VAL A 29 4.87 -1.82 5.40
N ALA A 30 6.14 -1.45 5.16
CA ALA A 30 7.15 -2.38 4.67
C ALA A 30 7.34 -3.56 5.63
N ALA A 31 7.47 -3.29 6.94
CA ALA A 31 7.61 -4.34 7.95
C ALA A 31 6.41 -5.31 7.99
N ALA A 32 5.18 -4.78 7.94
CA ALA A 32 3.97 -5.61 7.93
C ALA A 32 3.89 -6.50 6.68
N ILE A 33 4.31 -5.97 5.52
CA ILE A 33 4.40 -6.74 4.28
C ILE A 33 5.46 -7.82 4.38
N ASP A 34 6.67 -7.47 4.81
CA ASP A 34 7.78 -8.42 4.90
C ASP A 34 7.47 -9.57 5.87
N GLU A 35 6.82 -9.28 7.01
CA GLU A 35 6.36 -10.29 7.96
C GLU A 35 5.32 -11.25 7.34
N THR A 36 4.42 -10.73 6.51
CA THR A 36 3.32 -11.51 5.91
C THR A 36 3.75 -12.30 4.69
N VAL A 37 4.65 -11.75 3.88
CA VAL A 37 5.09 -12.32 2.60
C VAL A 37 6.29 -13.26 2.77
N GLY A 38 7.20 -12.94 3.69
CA GLY A 38 8.48 -13.64 3.85
C GLY A 38 9.37 -13.55 2.61
N GLU A 39 10.30 -14.50 2.45
CA GLU A 39 11.13 -14.60 1.25
C GLU A 39 10.30 -15.18 0.09
N ARG A 40 10.00 -14.34 -0.91
CA ARG A 40 9.19 -14.73 -2.06
C ARG A 40 9.71 -14.13 -3.36
N GLU A 41 9.75 -14.95 -4.41
CA GLU A 41 9.95 -14.46 -5.77
C GLU A 41 8.68 -13.80 -6.32
N ILE A 42 8.85 -12.59 -6.85
CA ILE A 42 7.79 -11.79 -7.46
C ILE A 42 7.88 -11.97 -8.97
N ASP A 43 6.80 -12.49 -9.55
CA ASP A 43 6.66 -12.66 -10.99
C ASP A 43 6.69 -11.29 -11.69
N ALA A 44 7.59 -11.14 -12.67
CA ALA A 44 7.80 -9.90 -13.39
C ALA A 44 6.57 -9.46 -14.20
N ASP A 45 5.73 -10.41 -14.63
CA ASP A 45 4.53 -10.15 -15.43
C ASP A 45 3.26 -10.04 -14.57
N ALA A 46 3.37 -10.16 -13.24
CA ALA A 46 2.22 -10.04 -12.36
C ALA A 46 1.64 -8.62 -12.38
N ARG A 47 0.31 -8.54 -12.38
CA ARG A 47 -0.46 -7.30 -12.25
C ARG A 47 -1.21 -7.33 -10.94
N TYR A 48 -1.43 -6.17 -10.33
CA TYR A 48 -1.97 -6.09 -8.98
C TYR A 48 -3.20 -5.19 -8.87
N GLN A 49 -4.13 -5.61 -8.01
CA GLN A 49 -5.13 -4.75 -7.41
C GLN A 49 -4.68 -4.40 -5.99
N ILE A 50 -4.78 -3.13 -5.63
CA ILE A 50 -4.53 -2.64 -4.27
C ILE A 50 -5.83 -2.05 -3.72
N GLU A 51 -6.16 -2.43 -2.48
CA GLU A 51 -7.19 -1.77 -1.69
C GLU A 51 -6.57 -1.24 -0.40
N VAL A 52 -6.83 0.03 -0.09
CA VAL A 52 -6.35 0.65 1.15
C VAL A 52 -7.44 1.46 1.83
N TYR A 53 -7.68 1.16 3.10
CA TYR A 53 -8.68 1.83 3.90
C TYR A 53 -8.06 2.40 5.18
N PHE A 54 -7.92 3.72 5.21
CA PHE A 54 -7.29 4.44 6.33
C PHE A 54 -8.28 4.71 7.46
N ARG A 55 -7.79 4.50 8.69
CA ARG A 55 -8.39 4.92 9.96
C ARG A 55 -7.55 6.08 10.47
N LEU A 56 -8.12 7.29 10.41
CA LEU A 56 -7.43 8.53 10.71
C LEU A 56 -8.00 9.18 11.97
N PRO A 57 -7.25 10.06 12.65
CA PRO A 57 -7.80 10.83 13.75
C PRO A 57 -8.99 11.68 13.30
N GLU A 58 -9.74 12.20 14.28
CA GLU A 58 -10.79 13.18 14.00
C GLU A 58 -10.21 14.39 13.26
N ARG A 59 -11.01 14.95 12.36
CA ARG A 59 -10.57 16.09 11.54
C ARG A 59 -10.43 17.33 12.43
N GLY A 60 -9.19 17.62 12.83
CA GLY A 60 -8.82 18.91 13.44
C GLY A 60 -8.43 19.96 12.39
N ASP A 61 -7.83 21.05 12.85
CA ASP A 61 -7.37 22.18 12.00
C ASP A 61 -6.23 21.80 11.05
N SER A 62 -5.47 20.76 11.41
CA SER A 62 -4.46 20.11 10.56
C SER A 62 -5.02 18.78 10.07
N PRO A 63 -5.72 18.75 8.93
CA PRO A 63 -6.32 17.52 8.44
C PRO A 63 -5.23 16.49 8.15
N PRO A 64 -5.43 15.21 8.50
CA PRO A 64 -4.55 14.14 8.03
C PRO A 64 -4.52 14.17 6.50
N GLY A 65 -3.35 13.90 5.93
CA GLY A 65 -2.99 14.19 4.53
C GLY A 65 -4.06 13.87 3.48
N HIS A 66 -3.95 14.50 2.31
CA HIS A 66 -4.87 14.22 1.22
C HIS A 66 -4.84 12.73 0.86
N LEU A 67 -6.00 12.18 0.44
CA LEU A 67 -6.13 10.73 0.22
C LEU A 67 -5.13 10.23 -0.84
N ASN A 68 -4.87 11.01 -1.88
CA ASN A 68 -3.87 10.71 -2.90
C ASN A 68 -2.46 10.61 -2.31
N ASP A 69 -2.08 11.51 -1.40
CA ASP A 69 -0.74 11.50 -0.81
C ASP A 69 -0.55 10.32 0.15
N LEU A 70 -1.59 10.00 0.93
CA LEU A 70 -1.62 8.81 1.79
C LEU A 70 -1.48 7.51 0.97
N VAL A 71 -2.20 7.44 -0.15
CA VAL A 71 -2.15 6.28 -1.05
C VAL A 71 -0.77 6.16 -1.69
N ALA A 72 -0.24 7.24 -2.27
CA ALA A 72 1.09 7.23 -2.90
C ALA A 72 2.17 6.79 -1.91
N THR A 73 2.13 7.35 -0.69
CA THR A 73 3.07 7.00 0.39
C THR A 73 2.95 5.53 0.79
N THR A 74 1.73 4.99 0.84
CA THR A 74 1.51 3.57 1.14
C THR A 74 2.05 2.68 0.02
N ILE A 75 1.74 2.99 -1.24
CA ILE A 75 2.15 2.18 -2.40
C ILE A 75 3.67 2.14 -2.51
N ASP A 76 4.38 3.25 -2.30
CA ASP A 76 5.84 3.31 -2.30
C ASP A 76 6.47 2.23 -1.42
N ALA A 77 5.83 1.89 -0.29
CA ALA A 77 6.32 0.93 0.69
C ALA A 77 5.98 -0.53 0.38
N LEU A 78 5.21 -0.82 -0.67
CA LEU A 78 4.76 -2.18 -1.01
C LEU A 78 5.75 -2.97 -1.85
N GLY A 79 7.01 -2.56 -1.95
CA GLY A 79 7.99 -3.21 -2.84
C GLY A 79 8.23 -4.69 -2.53
N GLY A 80 8.15 -5.10 -1.26
CA GLY A 80 8.18 -6.52 -0.87
C GLY A 80 6.97 -7.34 -1.36
N ALA A 81 5.84 -6.68 -1.66
CA ALA A 81 4.62 -7.33 -2.16
C ALA A 81 4.51 -7.34 -3.69
N ILE A 82 4.92 -6.26 -4.37
CA ILE A 82 4.70 -6.09 -5.82
C ILE A 82 5.98 -5.93 -6.65
N GLY A 83 7.14 -5.93 -5.99
CA GLY A 83 8.44 -5.71 -6.60
C GLY A 83 8.89 -4.26 -6.46
N TRP A 84 10.21 -4.07 -6.48
CA TRP A 84 10.82 -2.75 -6.41
C TRP A 84 11.00 -2.18 -7.82
N CYS A 85 10.77 -0.87 -7.96
CA CYS A 85 11.00 -0.15 -9.20
C CYS A 85 12.49 -0.22 -9.59
N PRO A 86 12.85 -0.61 -10.82
CA PRO A 86 14.24 -0.79 -11.24
C PRO A 86 14.97 0.54 -11.51
N ARG A 87 14.28 1.69 -11.45
CA ARG A 87 14.87 3.00 -11.75
C ARG A 87 15.80 3.47 -10.63
N ARG A 88 16.82 4.26 -11.00
CA ARG A 88 17.74 4.90 -10.05
C ARG A 88 17.00 5.93 -9.19
N GLY A 89 17.18 5.88 -7.88
CA GLY A 89 16.55 6.80 -6.93
C GLY A 89 16.32 6.14 -5.57
N ARG A 90 15.48 6.77 -4.74
CA ARG A 90 14.99 6.18 -3.49
C ARG A 90 14.20 4.89 -3.81
N PRO A 91 14.43 3.77 -3.10
CA PRO A 91 13.64 2.57 -3.28
C PRO A 91 12.14 2.84 -3.08
N HIS A 92 11.34 2.40 -4.04
CA HIS A 92 9.88 2.45 -4.02
C HIS A 92 9.32 1.28 -4.83
N ALA A 93 8.10 0.88 -4.52
CA ALA A 93 7.43 -0.20 -5.22
C ALA A 93 7.26 0.12 -6.72
N ASP A 94 7.24 -0.91 -7.57
CA ASP A 94 6.95 -0.79 -9.00
C ASP A 94 5.43 -0.61 -9.22
N ASP A 95 4.93 0.59 -8.92
CA ASP A 95 3.52 0.96 -8.99
C ASP A 95 2.93 0.87 -10.40
N ALA A 96 3.75 0.88 -11.44
CA ALA A 96 3.36 0.62 -12.83
C ALA A 96 2.76 -0.78 -13.03
N ARG A 97 2.88 -1.69 -12.05
CA ARG A 97 2.24 -3.01 -12.02
C ARG A 97 0.84 -3.02 -11.41
N VAL A 98 0.37 -1.89 -10.89
CA VAL A 98 -0.94 -1.77 -10.27
C VAL A 98 -1.97 -1.35 -11.33
N ASP A 99 -2.90 -2.25 -11.66
CA ASP A 99 -3.96 -1.97 -12.64
C ASP A 99 -5.24 -1.45 -11.99
N ARG A 100 -5.42 -1.73 -10.69
CA ARG A 100 -6.62 -1.31 -9.96
C ARG A 100 -6.28 -0.84 -8.56
N LEU A 101 -6.85 0.30 -8.22
CA LEU A 101 -6.71 0.91 -6.90
C LEU A 101 -8.10 1.27 -6.35
N VAL A 102 -8.38 0.82 -5.14
CA VAL A 102 -9.52 1.28 -4.35
C VAL A 102 -9.00 1.87 -3.06
N ALA A 103 -9.38 3.11 -2.77
CA ALA A 103 -8.91 3.79 -1.58
C ALA A 103 -10.05 4.49 -0.85
N GLY A 104 -10.03 4.41 0.47
CA GLY A 104 -10.96 5.13 1.32
C GLY A 104 -10.27 5.59 2.60
N LYS A 105 -10.80 6.66 3.19
CA LYS A 105 -10.40 7.07 4.54
C LYS A 105 -11.64 7.37 5.37
N ARG A 106 -11.53 7.09 6.66
CA ARG A 106 -12.57 7.42 7.64
C ARG A 106 -11.92 7.85 8.95
N THR A 107 -12.69 8.53 9.77
CA THR A 107 -12.32 8.76 11.16
C THR A 107 -12.31 7.43 11.93
N ALA A 108 -11.30 7.25 12.76
CA ALA A 108 -11.19 6.14 13.70
C ALA A 108 -12.31 6.26 14.74
N ARG A 109 -12.89 5.12 15.12
CA ARG A 109 -13.92 5.06 16.16
C ARG A 109 -13.25 5.08 17.54
N GLY A 110 -14.01 5.36 18.59
CA GLY A 110 -13.50 5.35 19.97
C GLY A 110 -12.79 4.04 20.30
N GLY A 111 -11.51 4.12 20.65
CA GLY A 111 -10.66 2.96 20.97
C GLY A 111 -10.09 2.20 19.76
N GLU A 112 -10.39 2.59 18.52
CA GLU A 112 -9.69 2.02 17.35
C GLU A 112 -8.29 2.60 17.22
N THR A 113 -7.32 1.72 16.96
CA THR A 113 -5.98 2.11 16.56
C THR A 113 -5.99 2.76 15.17
N LEU A 114 -5.27 3.89 15.07
CA LEU A 114 -5.01 4.54 13.78
C LEU A 114 -4.23 3.60 12.85
N GLY A 115 -4.37 3.81 11.55
CA GLY A 115 -3.63 3.01 10.58
C GLY A 115 -4.37 2.77 9.30
N ALA A 116 -4.08 1.64 8.65
CA ALA A 116 -4.79 1.23 7.46
C ALA A 116 -4.81 -0.28 7.30
N ARG A 117 -5.94 -0.77 6.80
CA ARG A 117 -6.00 -2.10 6.21
C ARG A 117 -5.55 -2.00 4.76
N VAL A 118 -4.54 -2.76 4.39
CA VAL A 118 -4.00 -2.84 3.02
C VAL A 118 -4.22 -4.26 2.50
N ARG A 119 -4.77 -4.37 1.30
CA ARG A 119 -4.95 -5.63 0.57
C ARG A 119 -4.26 -5.51 -0.78
N VAL A 120 -3.38 -6.45 -1.08
CA VAL A 120 -2.70 -6.57 -2.37
C VAL A 120 -3.11 -7.91 -2.99
N THR A 121 -3.68 -7.87 -4.18
CA THR A 121 -4.17 -9.06 -4.88
C THR A 121 -3.52 -9.18 -6.24
N GLU A 122 -2.87 -10.31 -6.52
CA GLU A 122 -2.39 -10.65 -7.87
C GLU A 122 -3.60 -10.90 -8.77
N MET A 123 -3.71 -10.09 -9.83
CA MET A 123 -4.79 -10.19 -10.79
C MET A 123 -4.51 -11.36 -11.76
N PRO A 124 -5.56 -12.08 -12.20
CA PRO A 124 -5.42 -13.06 -13.26
C PRO A 124 -4.80 -12.41 -14.50
N ARG A 125 -3.77 -13.05 -15.08
CA ARG A 125 -3.24 -12.64 -16.38
C ARG A 125 -4.39 -12.68 -17.39
N GLY A 126 -4.85 -11.52 -17.86
CA GLY A 126 -5.87 -11.46 -18.90
C GLY A 126 -5.33 -12.18 -20.14
N THR A 127 -6.07 -13.16 -20.67
CA THR A 127 -5.71 -13.89 -21.89
C THR A 127 -5.84 -13.06 -23.17
N GLY A 128 -5.95 -11.73 -23.06
CA GLY A 128 -6.17 -10.82 -24.17
C GLY A 128 -4.86 -10.25 -24.71
N ARG A 129 -4.32 -10.88 -25.76
CA ARG A 129 -3.39 -10.23 -26.68
C ARG A 129 -4.12 -9.04 -27.33
N PRO A 130 -3.61 -7.79 -27.28
CA PRO A 130 -4.10 -6.78 -28.20
C PRO A 130 -3.70 -7.23 -29.61
N ALA A 131 -4.70 -7.34 -30.48
CA ALA A 131 -4.51 -7.56 -31.91
C ALA A 131 -3.81 -6.38 -32.57
#